data_AF-A0A972W4T2-F1
#
_entry.id   AF-A0A972W4T2-F1
#
_cell.length_a   1.000
_cell.length_b   1.000
_cell.length_c   1.000
_cell.angle_alpha   90.00
_cell.angle_beta   90.00
_cell.angle_gamma   90.00
#
_symmetry.space_group_name_H-M   'P 1'
#
loop_
_entity.id
_entity.type
_entity.pdbx_description
1 polymer ?
#
loop_
_entity_poly.entity_id
_entity_poly.type
_entity_poly.pdbx_seq_one_letter_code
_entity_poly.pdbx_strand_id
1 'polypeptide(L)'
;MFQKYNHLGFNNPYYFKKEGKFVIKSNLATLLDEYGSSRKIDPVAIIEILNKTYILGDRTIIEGIQKTPWLSKPNKDNNNWEYDKIPKHGQLNLSEQEIAHTLFQKICSELQLYIGNKTQVGILLSGGMDSRMVAGALDYLLKKNKLPQAIEVTALTWGNIDSRDVIYAKEIANRLNWKWKHYTVTAKDLLNNISEAAIHGCEYSPIHL
;
A
#
# COMPACT_ATOMS: atom_id res chain seq x y z
N MET A 1 -10.79 0.17 12.95
CA MET A 1 -10.20 -0.73 11.95
C MET A 1 -10.83 -0.51 10.57
N PHE A 2 -12.15 -0.64 10.40
CA PHE A 2 -12.82 -0.59 9.09
C PHE A 2 -13.28 0.81 8.64
N GLN A 3 -12.53 1.88 8.90
CA GLN A 3 -12.98 3.24 8.52
C GLN A 3 -12.96 3.49 7.00
N LYS A 4 -12.08 2.79 6.28
CA LYS A 4 -11.85 2.92 4.83
C LYS A 4 -12.05 1.60 4.09
N TYR A 5 -12.89 0.72 4.65
CA TYR A 5 -13.11 -0.64 4.12
C TYR A 5 -13.58 -0.68 2.66
N ASN A 6 -14.15 0.42 2.20
CA ASN A 6 -14.68 0.60 0.85
C ASN A 6 -13.71 1.31 -0.12
N HIS A 7 -12.45 1.52 0.28
CA HIS A 7 -11.40 2.02 -0.59
C HIS A 7 -10.58 0.86 -1.18
N LEU A 8 -10.11 1.01 -2.42
CA LEU A 8 -9.30 -0.02 -3.10
C LEU A 8 -8.03 -0.38 -2.32
N GLY A 9 -7.37 0.62 -1.73
CA GLY A 9 -6.14 0.44 -0.95
C GLY A 9 -6.37 0.04 0.52
N PHE A 10 -7.58 -0.40 0.91
CA PHE A 10 -7.80 -0.86 2.26
C PHE A 10 -6.99 -2.13 2.52
N ASN A 11 -6.08 -2.08 3.51
CA ASN A 11 -5.32 -3.25 3.90
C ASN A 11 -6.21 -4.19 4.75
N ASN A 12 -6.69 -5.26 4.14
CA ASN A 12 -7.61 -6.22 4.74
C ASN A 12 -7.00 -6.92 5.97
N PRO A 13 -7.58 -6.74 7.18
CA PRO A 13 -7.13 -7.43 8.38
C PRO A 13 -7.26 -8.96 8.28
N TYR A 14 -6.70 -9.67 9.24
CA TYR A 14 -6.88 -11.11 9.38
C TYR A 14 -8.04 -11.42 10.31
N TYR A 15 -8.70 -12.57 10.09
CA TYR A 15 -9.73 -13.07 10.97
C TYR A 15 -9.78 -14.60 11.00
N PHE A 16 -10.38 -15.13 12.07
CA PHE A 16 -10.89 -16.50 12.14
C PHE A 16 -12.23 -16.50 12.87
N LYS A 17 -12.97 -17.61 12.80
CA LYS A 17 -14.23 -17.76 13.56
C LYS A 17 -13.99 -18.52 14.86
N LYS A 18 -14.41 -17.93 15.99
CA LYS A 18 -14.46 -18.56 17.31
C LYS A 18 -15.89 -18.47 17.83
N GLU A 19 -16.51 -19.61 18.14
CA GLU A 19 -17.88 -19.68 18.68
C GLU A 19 -18.90 -18.89 17.84
N GLY A 20 -18.78 -18.97 16.51
CA GLY A 20 -19.66 -18.29 15.57
C GLY A 20 -19.42 -16.79 15.39
N LYS A 21 -18.43 -16.19 16.06
CA LYS A 21 -18.04 -14.78 15.91
C LYS A 21 -16.66 -14.63 15.29
N PHE A 22 -16.40 -13.50 14.65
CA PHE A 22 -15.09 -13.16 14.11
C PHE A 22 -14.16 -12.68 15.22
N VAL A 23 -12.94 -13.21 15.24
CA VAL A 23 -11.81 -12.58 15.93
C VAL A 23 -10.98 -11.90 14.86
N ILE A 24 -10.84 -10.57 14.91
CA ILE A 24 -10.22 -9.77 13.84
C ILE A 24 -9.01 -9.01 14.38
N LYS A 25 -7.88 -9.08 13.68
CA LYS A 25 -6.65 -8.34 14.01
C LYS A 25 -5.98 -7.81 12.75
N SER A 26 -5.37 -6.63 12.83
CA SER A 26 -4.63 -6.03 11.71
C SER A 26 -3.29 -6.70 11.42
N ASN A 27 -2.76 -7.48 12.36
CA ASN A 27 -1.47 -8.16 12.21
C ASN A 27 -1.64 -9.66 12.51
N LEU A 28 -1.06 -10.51 11.65
CA LEU A 28 -1.19 -11.96 11.76
C LEU A 28 -0.60 -12.50 13.06
N ALA A 29 0.57 -12.03 13.49
CA ALA A 29 1.20 -12.46 14.74
C ALA A 29 0.26 -12.23 15.93
N THR A 30 -0.38 -11.05 16.02
CA THR A 30 -1.35 -10.76 17.09
C THR A 30 -2.63 -11.60 17.01
N LEU A 31 -3.04 -12.04 15.81
CA LEU A 31 -4.16 -12.97 15.64
C LEU A 31 -3.78 -14.38 16.14
N LEU A 32 -2.55 -14.79 15.86
CA LEU A 32 -2.02 -16.11 16.20
C LEU A 32 -1.87 -16.33 17.71
N ASP A 33 -1.77 -15.26 18.50
CA ASP A 33 -1.79 -15.33 19.96
C ASP A 33 -3.17 -15.73 20.51
N GLU A 34 -4.25 -15.39 19.79
CA GLU A 34 -5.62 -15.78 20.13
C GLU A 34 -6.10 -17.03 19.39
N TYR A 35 -5.38 -17.42 18.33
CA TYR A 35 -5.66 -18.61 17.53
C TYR A 35 -5.30 -19.87 18.33
N GLY A 36 -6.25 -20.34 19.15
CA GLY A 36 -6.09 -21.50 20.02
C GLY A 36 -6.03 -22.86 19.30
N SER A 37 -6.00 -22.88 17.97
CA SER A 37 -5.89 -24.11 17.17
C SER A 37 -4.46 -24.37 16.72
N SER A 38 -4.16 -25.61 16.31
CA SER A 38 -2.86 -25.95 15.74
C SER A 38 -2.57 -25.10 14.51
N ARG A 39 -1.41 -24.44 14.47
CA ARG A 39 -0.94 -23.65 13.32
C ARG A 39 -0.46 -24.59 12.22
N LYS A 40 -1.37 -24.95 11.31
CA LYS A 40 -1.10 -25.81 10.15
C LYS A 40 -0.94 -24.97 8.90
N ILE A 41 0.02 -25.34 8.06
CA ILE A 41 0.19 -24.73 6.75
C ILE A 41 -0.97 -25.17 5.86
N ASP A 42 -1.57 -24.22 5.17
CA ASP A 42 -2.56 -24.49 4.14
C ASP A 42 -1.87 -24.92 2.83
N PRO A 43 -1.93 -26.20 2.43
CA PRO A 43 -1.22 -26.67 1.25
C PRO A 43 -1.73 -26.03 -0.04
N VAL A 44 -3.00 -25.58 -0.09
CA VAL A 44 -3.55 -24.88 -1.25
C VAL A 44 -2.90 -23.51 -1.40
N ALA A 45 -2.70 -22.78 -0.30
CA ALA A 45 -2.00 -21.50 -0.33
C ALA A 45 -0.56 -21.65 -0.85
N ILE A 46 0.14 -22.72 -0.46
CA ILE A 46 1.49 -23.01 -0.98
C ILE A 46 1.47 -23.27 -2.48
N ILE A 47 0.53 -24.09 -2.97
CA ILE A 47 0.37 -24.37 -4.39
C ILE A 47 0.04 -23.08 -5.16
N GLU A 48 -0.81 -22.21 -4.62
CA GLU A 48 -1.15 -20.91 -5.21
C GLU A 48 0.07 -19.99 -5.31
N ILE A 49 0.87 -19.87 -4.26
CA ILE A 49 2.13 -19.10 -4.31
C ILE A 49 3.07 -19.69 -5.35
N LEU A 50 3.26 -21.02 -5.39
CA LEU A 50 4.19 -21.65 -6.33
C LEU A 50 3.76 -21.51 -7.79
N ASN A 51 2.45 -21.51 -8.07
CA ASN A 51 1.93 -21.44 -9.45
C ASN A 51 1.60 -20.02 -9.92
N LYS A 52 1.21 -19.12 -9.00
CA LYS A 52 0.68 -17.79 -9.32
C LYS A 52 1.46 -16.66 -8.68
N THR A 53 2.40 -16.95 -7.78
CA THR A 53 3.14 -15.99 -6.95
C THR A 53 2.29 -15.20 -5.96
N TYR A 54 1.02 -15.57 -5.76
CA TYR A 54 0.12 -14.97 -4.76
C TYR A 54 -1.00 -15.94 -4.36
N ILE A 55 -1.57 -15.72 -3.16
CA ILE A 55 -2.70 -16.47 -2.62
C ILE A 55 -4.01 -15.84 -3.14
N LEU A 56 -5.00 -16.67 -3.49
CA LEU A 56 -6.28 -16.20 -4.02
C LEU A 56 -7.31 -15.88 -2.95
N GLY A 57 -8.09 -14.83 -3.20
CA GLY A 57 -9.25 -14.47 -2.39
C GLY A 57 -8.87 -14.05 -0.98
N ASP A 58 -9.51 -14.65 0.01
CA ASP A 58 -9.33 -14.39 1.43
C ASP A 58 -8.43 -15.42 2.13
N ARG A 59 -7.89 -16.41 1.41
CA ARG A 59 -7.03 -17.45 1.99
C ARG A 59 -5.72 -16.85 2.53
N THR A 60 -5.15 -17.50 3.53
CA THR A 60 -3.79 -17.22 4.04
C THR A 60 -2.95 -18.50 4.03
N ILE A 61 -1.66 -18.39 4.35
CA ILE A 61 -0.78 -19.56 4.47
C ILE A 61 -1.12 -20.49 5.65
N ILE A 62 -2.00 -20.05 6.57
CA ILE A 62 -2.37 -20.80 7.77
C ILE A 62 -3.83 -21.27 7.65
N GLU A 63 -4.03 -22.58 7.78
CA GLU A 63 -5.38 -23.18 7.78
C GLU A 63 -6.26 -22.55 8.86
N GLY A 64 -7.48 -22.18 8.48
CA GLY A 64 -8.49 -21.62 9.41
C GLY A 64 -8.36 -20.11 9.68
N ILE A 65 -7.36 -19.45 9.10
CA ILE A 65 -7.20 -17.99 9.15
C ILE A 65 -7.42 -17.41 7.74
N GLN A 66 -8.23 -16.37 7.64
CA GLN A 66 -8.53 -15.66 6.41
C GLN A 66 -8.21 -14.16 6.53
N LYS A 67 -8.02 -13.47 5.41
CA LYS A 67 -8.12 -12.01 5.34
C LYS A 67 -9.58 -11.59 5.27
N THR A 68 -9.94 -10.43 5.77
CA THR A 68 -11.32 -9.94 5.62
C THR A 68 -11.63 -9.75 4.14
N PRO A 69 -12.88 -9.93 3.69
CA PRO A 69 -13.23 -9.72 2.29
C PRO A 69 -13.01 -8.26 1.88
N TRP A 70 -12.61 -8.05 0.63
CA TRP A 70 -12.53 -6.72 0.02
C TRP A 70 -13.91 -6.05 -0.01
N LEU A 71 -13.95 -4.71 0.13
CA LEU A 71 -15.17 -3.91 0.22
C LEU A 71 -16.16 -4.42 1.29
N SER A 72 -15.68 -4.89 2.44
CA SER A 72 -16.57 -5.37 3.49
C SER A 72 -16.15 -4.95 4.89
N LYS A 73 -17.13 -4.90 5.80
CA LYS A 73 -16.93 -4.71 7.24
C LYS A 73 -17.77 -5.73 8.01
N PRO A 74 -17.43 -6.08 9.25
CA PRO A 74 -18.28 -6.96 10.04
C PRO A 74 -19.61 -6.28 10.34
N ASN A 75 -20.69 -7.06 10.39
CA ASN A 75 -21.98 -6.63 10.89
C ASN A 75 -21.92 -6.33 12.40
N LYS A 76 -23.01 -5.78 12.96
CA LYS A 76 -23.10 -5.44 14.39
C LYS A 76 -22.85 -6.63 15.32
N ASP A 77 -23.28 -7.82 14.93
CA ASP A 77 -23.12 -9.05 15.72
C ASP A 77 -21.74 -9.70 15.56
N ASN A 78 -20.91 -9.16 14.67
CA ASN A 78 -19.55 -9.61 14.36
C ASN A 78 -19.50 -11.10 13.98
N ASN A 79 -20.45 -11.55 13.16
CA ASN A 79 -20.57 -12.94 12.69
C ASN A 79 -20.78 -13.07 11.18
N ASN A 80 -21.03 -11.96 10.49
CA ASN A 80 -21.22 -11.89 9.05
C ASN A 80 -20.65 -10.61 8.44
N TRP A 81 -20.46 -10.59 7.13
CA TRP A 81 -19.89 -9.47 6.39
C TRP A 81 -20.99 -8.59 5.76
N GLU A 82 -20.87 -7.28 5.95
CA GLU A 82 -21.63 -6.26 5.22
C GLU A 82 -20.76 -5.73 4.07
N TYR A 83 -21.17 -6.04 2.84
CA TYR A 83 -20.45 -5.64 1.63
C TYR A 83 -20.90 -4.27 1.13
N ASP A 84 -19.95 -3.46 0.69
CA ASP A 84 -20.22 -2.24 -0.07
C ASP A 84 -20.47 -2.57 -1.55
N LYS A 85 -21.03 -1.60 -2.27
CA LYS A 85 -21.30 -1.72 -3.70
C LYS A 85 -19.99 -1.63 -4.48
N ILE A 86 -19.84 -2.53 -5.45
CA ILE A 86 -18.73 -2.48 -6.40
C ILE A 86 -18.85 -1.17 -7.22
N PRO A 87 -17.77 -0.39 -7.38
CA PRO A 87 -17.76 0.77 -8.25
C PRO A 87 -18.18 0.38 -9.68
N LYS A 88 -19.05 1.19 -10.30
CA LYS A 88 -19.43 0.98 -11.69
C LYS A 88 -18.27 1.38 -12.61
N HIS A 89 -17.96 0.55 -13.60
CA HIS A 89 -16.92 0.86 -14.60
C HIS A 89 -17.23 2.14 -15.41
N GLY A 90 -18.51 2.45 -15.62
CA GLY A 90 -18.95 3.64 -16.37
C GLY A 90 -18.77 3.55 -17.89
N GLN A 91 -17.87 2.70 -18.38
CA GLN A 91 -17.61 2.48 -19.83
C GLN A 91 -17.41 3.81 -20.59
N LEU A 92 -16.75 4.77 -19.93
CA LEU A 92 -16.50 6.08 -20.49
C LEU A 92 -15.54 5.97 -21.68
N ASN A 93 -15.86 6.65 -22.77
CA ASN A 93 -14.99 6.80 -23.94
C ASN A 93 -14.64 8.28 -24.09
N LEU A 94 -13.47 8.66 -23.59
CA LEU A 94 -12.97 10.02 -23.53
C LEU A 94 -11.66 10.14 -24.31
N SER A 95 -11.31 11.34 -24.74
CA SER A 95 -10.01 11.57 -25.37
C SER A 95 -8.85 11.39 -24.38
N GLU A 96 -7.66 11.06 -24.89
CA GLU A 96 -6.45 10.93 -24.08
C GLU A 96 -6.16 12.22 -23.30
N GLN A 97 -6.39 13.39 -23.89
CA GLN A 97 -6.17 14.68 -23.22
C GLN A 97 -7.11 14.86 -22.02
N GLU A 98 -8.40 14.50 -22.16
CA GLU A 98 -9.38 14.58 -21.08
C GLU A 98 -9.04 13.60 -19.94
N ILE A 99 -8.61 12.39 -20.29
CA ILE A 99 -8.19 11.37 -19.31
C ILE A 99 -6.97 11.88 -18.54
N ALA A 100 -5.94 12.37 -19.24
CA ALA A 100 -4.73 12.88 -18.63
C ALA A 100 -5.01 14.09 -17.72
N HIS A 101 -5.84 15.02 -18.18
CA HIS A 101 -6.25 16.18 -17.39
C HIS A 101 -7.00 15.77 -16.12
N THR A 102 -7.97 14.86 -16.26
CA THR A 102 -8.78 14.36 -15.15
C THR A 102 -7.91 13.63 -14.13
N LEU A 103 -6.99 12.77 -14.59
CA LEU A 103 -6.05 12.06 -13.73
C LEU A 103 -5.16 13.04 -12.96
N PHE A 104 -4.59 14.03 -13.66
CA PHE A 104 -3.75 15.05 -13.04
C PHE A 104 -4.50 15.84 -11.95
N GLN A 105 -5.74 16.27 -12.24
CA GLN A 105 -6.59 16.95 -11.26
C GLN A 105 -6.87 16.06 -10.04
N LYS A 106 -7.19 14.77 -10.24
CA LYS A 106 -7.43 13.83 -9.15
C LYS A 106 -6.20 13.62 -8.28
N ILE A 107 -5.02 13.47 -8.89
CA ILE A 107 -3.74 13.37 -8.16
C ILE A 107 -3.50 14.64 -7.34
N CYS A 108 -3.71 15.82 -7.93
CA CYS A 108 -3.57 17.09 -7.21
C CYS A 108 -4.51 17.17 -6.00
N SER A 109 -5.79 16.85 -6.18
CA SER A 109 -6.78 16.87 -5.10
C SER A 109 -6.44 15.87 -3.99
N GLU A 110 -6.02 14.66 -4.35
CA GLU A 110 -5.59 13.64 -3.37
C GLU A 110 -4.36 14.12 -2.58
N LEU A 111 -3.37 14.71 -3.26
CA LEU A 111 -2.20 15.28 -2.60
C LEU A 111 -2.57 16.40 -1.62
N GLN A 112 -3.47 17.32 -2.01
CA GLN A 112 -3.92 18.38 -1.12
C GLN A 112 -4.61 17.81 0.13
N LEU A 113 -5.48 16.81 -0.03
CA LEU A 113 -6.17 16.14 1.07
C LEU A 113 -5.20 15.39 1.98
N TYR A 114 -4.26 14.64 1.40
CA TYR A 114 -3.30 13.81 2.13
C TYR A 114 -2.28 14.66 2.89
N ILE A 115 -1.77 15.73 2.26
CA ILE A 115 -0.83 16.66 2.89
C ILE A 115 -1.53 17.46 4.00
N GLY A 116 -2.77 17.91 3.77
CA GLY A 116 -3.54 18.67 4.75
C GLY A 116 -2.76 19.86 5.33
N ASN A 117 -2.43 19.80 6.62
CA ASN A 117 -1.68 20.83 7.35
C ASN A 117 -0.23 20.42 7.68
N LYS A 118 0.36 19.46 6.96
CA LYS A 118 1.76 19.06 7.17
C LYS A 118 2.71 20.05 6.52
N THR A 119 3.77 20.44 7.24
CA THR A 119 4.81 21.37 6.75
C THR A 119 6.05 20.64 6.21
N GLN A 120 6.17 19.34 6.50
CA GLN A 120 7.24 18.49 6.05
C GLN A 120 6.65 17.29 5.32
N VAL A 121 7.05 17.09 4.08
CA VAL A 121 6.52 16.03 3.23
C VAL A 121 7.68 15.18 2.71
N GLY A 122 7.64 13.88 3.04
CA GLY A 122 8.50 12.88 2.42
C GLY A 122 7.82 12.32 1.17
N ILE A 123 8.53 12.27 0.05
CA ILE A 123 8.05 11.62 -1.18
C ILE A 123 8.99 10.48 -1.53
N LEU A 124 8.42 9.28 -1.73
CA LEU A 124 9.17 8.13 -2.21
C LEU A 124 9.40 8.31 -3.71
N LEU A 125 10.66 8.48 -4.10
CA LEU A 125 11.04 8.85 -5.45
C LEU A 125 11.94 7.78 -6.06
N SER A 126 11.60 7.38 -7.29
CA SER A 126 12.33 6.42 -8.10
C SER A 126 12.46 6.94 -9.53
N GLY A 127 13.05 6.15 -10.43
CA GLY A 127 13.09 6.43 -11.86
C GLY A 127 11.81 6.06 -12.60
N GLY A 128 10.81 5.49 -11.89
CA GLY A 128 9.51 5.10 -12.43
C GLY A 128 8.67 6.27 -12.92
N MET A 129 7.62 6.00 -13.71
CA MET A 129 6.72 7.08 -14.15
C MET A 129 5.80 7.54 -13.00
N ASP A 130 5.32 6.61 -12.19
CA ASP A 130 4.31 6.88 -11.15
C ASP A 130 4.82 7.87 -10.09
N SER A 131 6.00 7.59 -9.52
CA SER A 131 6.63 8.48 -8.53
C SER A 131 6.95 9.86 -9.11
N ARG A 132 7.32 9.93 -10.40
CA ARG A 132 7.56 11.19 -11.11
C ARG A 132 6.29 11.97 -11.38
N MET A 133 5.18 11.31 -11.68
CA MET A 133 3.87 11.97 -11.85
C MET A 133 3.43 12.61 -10.53
N VAL A 134 3.58 11.89 -9.40
CA VAL A 134 3.27 12.43 -8.07
C VAL A 134 4.20 13.61 -7.73
N ALA A 135 5.51 13.48 -8.00
CA ALA A 135 6.46 14.56 -7.80
C ALA A 135 6.13 15.82 -8.63
N GLY A 136 5.79 15.63 -9.91
CA GLY A 136 5.40 16.74 -10.78
C GLY A 136 4.09 17.42 -10.35
N ALA A 137 3.10 16.65 -9.88
CA ALA A 137 1.87 17.20 -9.33
C ALA A 137 2.12 17.99 -8.03
N LEU A 138 2.97 17.48 -7.14
CA LEU A 138 3.36 18.18 -5.92
C LEU A 138 4.10 19.49 -6.24
N ASP A 139 5.09 19.45 -7.14
CA ASP A 139 5.82 20.65 -7.59
C ASP A 139 4.88 21.70 -8.22
N TYR A 140 3.92 21.26 -9.05
CA TYR A 140 2.89 22.15 -9.59
C TYR A 140 2.08 22.82 -8.49
N LEU A 141 1.62 22.07 -7.48
CA LEU A 141 0.83 22.62 -6.38
C LEU A 141 1.63 23.64 -5.56
N LEU A 142 2.91 23.37 -5.31
CA LEU A 142 3.83 24.28 -4.63
C LEU A 142 4.01 25.58 -5.43
N LYS A 143 4.37 25.48 -6.72
CA LYS A 143 4.58 26.64 -7.61
C LYS A 143 3.33 27.48 -7.83
N LYS A 144 2.15 26.88 -7.72
CA LYS A 144 0.86 27.59 -7.83
C LYS A 144 0.30 28.07 -6.49
N ASN A 145 1.05 27.92 -5.39
CA ASN A 145 0.61 28.27 -4.04
C ASN A 145 -0.77 27.67 -3.70
N LYS A 146 -1.01 26.43 -4.14
CA LYS A 146 -2.27 25.68 -3.92
C LYS A 146 -2.24 24.84 -2.64
N LEU A 147 -1.20 24.98 -1.85
CA LEU A 147 -1.05 24.34 -0.55
C LEU A 147 -1.10 25.43 0.54
N PRO A 148 -1.74 25.18 1.68
CA PRO A 148 -2.10 26.22 2.66
C PRO A 148 -0.89 26.86 3.36
N GLN A 149 0.31 26.30 3.19
CA GLN A 149 1.52 26.72 3.90
C GLN A 149 2.78 26.33 3.11
N ALA A 150 3.90 26.95 3.47
CA ALA A 150 5.19 26.56 2.93
C ALA A 150 5.53 25.13 3.37
N ILE A 151 5.95 24.30 2.43
CA ILE A 151 6.25 22.88 2.67
C ILE A 151 7.70 22.62 2.31
N GLU A 152 8.41 21.98 3.23
CA GLU A 152 9.70 21.38 2.96
C GLU A 152 9.51 19.97 2.41
N VAL A 153 9.99 19.72 1.20
CA VAL A 153 9.94 18.40 0.57
C VAL A 153 11.28 17.68 0.70
N THR A 154 11.22 16.41 1.11
CA THR A 154 12.36 15.49 1.09
C THR A 154 12.05 14.30 0.18
N ALA A 155 12.80 14.16 -0.91
CA ALA A 155 12.78 12.96 -1.74
C ALA A 155 13.56 11.84 -1.05
N LEU A 156 12.91 10.69 -0.88
CA LEU A 156 13.44 9.49 -0.25
C LEU A 156 13.61 8.39 -1.31
N THR A 157 14.78 7.78 -1.37
CA THR A 157 15.08 6.71 -2.33
C THR A 157 15.97 5.67 -1.70
N TRP A 158 15.76 4.40 -2.02
CA TRP A 158 16.64 3.30 -1.63
C TRP A 158 17.13 2.53 -2.85
N GLY A 159 18.29 1.88 -2.71
CA GLY A 159 18.89 1.04 -3.75
C GLY A 159 20.40 1.21 -3.84
N ASN A 160 21.02 0.51 -4.79
CA ASN A 160 22.44 0.68 -5.07
C ASN A 160 22.71 2.09 -5.62
N ILE A 161 23.86 2.67 -5.27
CA ILE A 161 24.20 4.06 -5.63
C ILE A 161 24.13 4.32 -7.14
N ASP A 162 24.56 3.34 -7.94
CA ASP A 162 24.59 3.43 -9.42
C ASP A 162 23.32 2.85 -10.06
N SER A 163 22.30 2.55 -9.26
CA SER A 163 21.03 2.09 -9.80
C SER A 163 20.29 3.23 -10.50
N ARG A 164 19.54 2.85 -11.54
CA ARG A 164 18.69 3.75 -12.31
C ARG A 164 17.79 4.62 -11.40
N ASP A 165 17.16 4.02 -10.39
CA ASP A 165 16.23 4.72 -9.52
C ASP A 165 16.90 5.76 -8.64
N VAL A 166 18.07 5.44 -8.08
CA VAL A 166 18.85 6.37 -7.26
C VAL A 166 19.36 7.55 -8.10
N ILE A 167 19.90 7.28 -9.29
CA ILE A 167 20.39 8.32 -10.21
C ILE A 167 19.24 9.28 -10.59
N TYR A 168 18.10 8.74 -11.03
CA TYR A 168 16.97 9.58 -11.44
C TYR A 168 16.36 10.34 -10.27
N ALA A 169 16.18 9.70 -9.12
CA ALA A 169 15.59 10.39 -7.97
C ALA A 169 16.47 11.54 -7.48
N LYS A 170 17.80 11.36 -7.45
CA LYS A 170 18.75 12.43 -7.14
C LYS A 170 18.61 13.60 -8.11
N GLU A 171 18.59 13.31 -9.41
CA GLU A 171 18.51 14.32 -10.45
C GLU A 171 17.19 15.10 -10.38
N ILE A 172 16.07 14.42 -10.13
CA ILE A 172 14.76 15.05 -9.99
C ILE A 172 14.70 15.91 -8.73
N ALA A 173 15.18 15.40 -7.59
CA ALA A 173 15.23 16.19 -6.36
C ALA A 173 16.05 17.48 -6.55
N ASN A 174 17.20 17.39 -7.22
CA ASN A 174 18.03 18.55 -7.57
C ASN A 174 17.27 19.54 -8.47
N ARG A 175 16.63 19.07 -9.54
CA ARG A 175 15.86 19.92 -10.47
C ARG A 175 14.69 20.63 -9.81
N LEU A 176 14.06 19.99 -8.83
CA LEU A 176 12.93 20.54 -8.08
C LEU A 176 13.37 21.32 -6.83
N ASN A 177 14.68 21.42 -6.56
CA ASN A 177 15.26 22.04 -5.39
C ASN A 177 14.70 21.46 -4.07
N TRP A 178 14.58 20.13 -4.01
CA TRP A 178 14.13 19.40 -2.83
C TRP A 178 15.31 18.78 -2.07
N LYS A 179 15.14 18.58 -0.76
CA LYS A 179 16.08 17.76 0.02
C LYS A 179 16.06 16.34 -0.53
N TRP A 180 17.19 15.65 -0.52
CA TRP A 180 17.28 14.26 -0.97
C TRP A 180 17.98 13.40 0.08
N LYS A 181 17.41 12.22 0.34
CA LYS A 181 17.98 11.23 1.24
C LYS A 181 17.98 9.85 0.56
N HIS A 182 19.18 9.30 0.42
CA HIS A 182 19.43 7.99 -0.16
C HIS A 182 19.73 6.96 0.93
N TYR A 183 19.17 5.77 0.79
CA TYR A 183 19.44 4.61 1.62
C TYR A 183 20.05 3.49 0.77
N THR A 184 21.25 3.05 1.14
CA THR A 184 21.85 1.87 0.51
C THR A 184 21.24 0.61 1.11
N VAL A 185 20.79 -0.31 0.24
CA VAL A 185 20.22 -1.59 0.66
C VAL A 185 21.35 -2.60 0.81
N THR A 186 21.50 -3.17 2.01
CA THR A 186 22.53 -4.16 2.30
C THR A 186 21.96 -5.58 2.28
N ALA A 187 22.83 -6.59 2.23
CA ALA A 187 22.43 -7.99 2.38
C ALA A 187 21.71 -8.26 3.72
N LYS A 188 22.07 -7.52 4.78
CA LYS A 188 21.41 -7.60 6.08
C LYS A 188 19.96 -7.11 6.00
N ASP A 189 19.71 -6.04 5.26
CA ASP A 189 18.35 -5.52 5.08
C ASP A 189 17.48 -6.50 4.30
N LEU A 190 18.04 -7.12 3.25
CA LEU A 190 17.34 -8.18 2.50
C LEU A 190 17.00 -9.40 3.37
N LEU A 191 17.91 -9.81 4.26
CA LEU A 191 17.63 -10.89 5.21
C LEU A 191 16.55 -10.48 6.22
N ASN A 192 16.60 -9.24 6.73
CA ASN A 192 15.57 -8.73 7.64
C ASN A 192 14.19 -8.70 6.98
N ASN A 193 14.10 -8.39 5.69
CA ASN A 193 12.82 -8.38 4.97
C ASN A 193 12.12 -9.75 4.98
N ILE A 194 12.86 -10.86 5.04
CA ILE A 194 12.27 -12.20 5.18
C ILE A 194 11.50 -12.30 6.50
N SER A 195 12.11 -11.80 7.59
CA SER A 195 11.46 -11.74 8.90
C SER A 195 10.28 -10.77 8.92
N GLU A 196 10.42 -9.58 8.34
CA GLU A 196 9.33 -8.61 8.24
C GLU A 196 8.15 -9.18 7.44
N ALA A 197 8.40 -9.76 6.27
CA ALA A 197 7.37 -10.42 5.47
C ALA A 197 6.67 -11.51 6.28
N ALA A 198 7.40 -12.34 7.02
CA ALA A 198 6.83 -13.37 7.88
C ALA A 198 5.94 -12.79 9.01
N ILE A 199 6.38 -11.74 9.69
CA ILE A 199 5.60 -11.04 10.73
C ILE A 199 4.29 -10.48 10.18
N HIS A 200 4.32 -10.04 8.92
CA HIS A 200 3.17 -9.47 8.23
C HIS A 200 2.36 -10.47 7.40
N GLY A 201 2.62 -11.78 7.54
CA GLY A 201 1.79 -12.85 6.98
C GLY A 201 2.23 -13.41 5.64
N CYS A 202 3.45 -13.10 5.19
CA CYS A 202 4.02 -13.52 3.91
C CYS A 202 3.20 -13.06 2.69
N GLU A 203 2.47 -11.96 2.82
CA GLU A 203 1.57 -11.42 1.78
C GLU A 203 2.30 -10.62 0.69
N TYR A 204 3.58 -10.31 0.91
CA TYR A 204 4.42 -9.62 -0.04
C TYR A 204 5.80 -10.30 -0.09
N SER A 205 6.45 -10.18 -1.24
CA SER A 205 7.77 -10.77 -1.40
C SER A 205 8.80 -10.00 -0.57
N PRO A 206 9.69 -10.69 0.17
CA PRO A 206 10.76 -10.03 0.93
C PRO A 206 11.82 -9.38 0.02
N ILE A 207 11.77 -9.65 -1.29
CA ILE A 207 12.66 -8.99 -2.27
C ILE A 207 12.12 -7.62 -2.71
N HIS A 208 10.83 -7.35 -2.49
CA HIS A 208 10.23 -6.04 -2.75
C HIS A 208 10.45 -5.19 -1.50
N LEU A 209 11.37 -4.23 -1.63
CA LEU A 209 11.68 -3.20 -0.62
C LEU A 209 10.73 -2.02 -0.77
#